data_AF-A0A952II22-F1
#
_entry.id   AF-A0A952II22-F1
#
_cell.length_a   1.000
_cell.length_b   1.000
_cell.length_c   1.000
_cell.angle_alpha   90.00
_cell.angle_beta   90.00
_cell.angle_gamma   90.00
#
_symmetry.space_group_name_H-M   'P 1'
#
loop_
_entity.id
_entity.type
_entity.pdbx_description
1 polymer ?
#
loop_
_entity_poly.entity_id
_entity_poly.type
_entity_poly.pdbx_seq_one_letter_code
_entity_poly.pdbx_strand_id
1 'polypeptide(L)'
;MSTGKAVPHDSAVEHVTGRARYVDDTVLAENQLHVAVGYAPFSCGQIDRVVLDGVRSAPGVVDLIVAEDLPAETDIGPVFPGDLLLSSGEVAYYGQPVFAVAARTHQSAVQAAAKATYEYTEAQPLLNLAEAAEKQAYVRPPHTMRRGNSSAALQASPRRVSGEMAIGGQEHFYLEGQVARVWPEEHGGVSVLSSNQNPTEAQHMVAKVLGIPMHKVVVETRRMGGGFGGKETQATACCALAAVFAVRLNAPVSCRLSRRDDMIMTGKRHNFINRYEVGFDTHGVINAAELTLIGQCGHSPDLSDAIVDRAMFHSDNAYYYPDVTIEGLRCKTNTVSNTAFRGFGGPQGMLAAETIMDEIAYATQIDPLEVRKRNLYGGDTRNETPYGQRVTTFTVPQMLDSLEASCEYQKRRISVRQFNNENQVIKKGLALTPVKFGISFTVKHLNQGAALIQLYSDGSVQLNHGGTEM
;
A
#
# COMPACT_ATOMS: atom_id res chain seq x y z
N MET A 1 15.31 -28.55 17.18
CA MET A 1 14.87 -27.63 16.11
C MET A 1 13.35 -27.49 16.16
N SER A 2 12.86 -26.25 16.11
CA SER A 2 11.43 -25.89 16.08
C SER A 2 10.85 -25.78 14.67
N THR A 3 11.69 -25.87 13.63
CA THR A 3 11.29 -25.83 12.21
C THR A 3 10.16 -26.81 11.91
N GLY A 4 9.05 -26.30 11.39
CA GLY A 4 7.86 -27.10 11.04
C GLY A 4 6.90 -27.39 12.20
N LYS A 5 7.15 -26.86 13.40
CA LYS A 5 6.24 -26.99 14.55
C LYS A 5 5.38 -25.73 14.74
N ALA A 6 4.16 -25.90 15.22
CA ALA A 6 3.29 -24.80 15.62
C ALA A 6 3.72 -24.25 16.99
N VAL A 7 4.69 -23.33 16.98
CA VAL A 7 5.14 -22.62 18.19
C VAL A 7 4.34 -21.31 18.32
N PRO A 8 3.89 -20.92 19.52
CA PRO A 8 3.30 -19.60 19.73
C PRO A 8 4.26 -18.47 19.33
N HIS A 9 3.70 -17.32 18.98
CA HIS A 9 4.47 -16.11 18.73
C HIS A 9 5.31 -15.72 19.96
N ASP A 10 6.56 -15.30 19.76
CA ASP A 10 7.53 -15.04 20.84
C ASP A 10 7.04 -14.01 21.87
N SER A 11 6.29 -12.99 21.43
CA SER A 11 5.67 -11.97 22.31
C SER A 11 4.19 -12.25 22.68
N ALA A 12 3.67 -13.46 22.47
CA ALA A 12 2.24 -13.75 22.67
C ALA A 12 1.76 -13.47 24.10
N VAL A 13 2.55 -13.82 25.11
CA VAL A 13 2.21 -13.58 26.52
C VAL A 13 2.18 -12.08 26.82
N GLU A 14 3.15 -11.34 26.28
CA GLU A 14 3.25 -9.90 26.43
C GLU A 14 2.07 -9.18 25.78
N HIS A 15 1.58 -9.67 24.64
CA HIS A 15 0.39 -9.13 23.98
C HIS A 15 -0.85 -9.28 24.88
N VAL A 16 -1.12 -10.48 25.41
CA VAL A 16 -2.34 -10.73 26.19
C VAL A 16 -2.29 -10.17 27.62
N THR A 17 -1.10 -9.88 28.13
CA THR A 17 -0.90 -9.28 29.47
C THR A 17 -0.75 -7.76 29.44
N GLY A 18 -0.71 -7.13 28.26
CA GLY A 18 -0.44 -5.70 28.11
C GLY A 18 0.99 -5.29 28.47
N ARG A 19 1.94 -6.25 28.44
CA ARG A 19 3.36 -5.99 28.73
C ARG A 19 4.19 -5.72 27.47
N ALA A 20 3.64 -6.00 26.29
CA ALA A 20 4.28 -5.65 25.03
C ALA A 20 4.23 -4.15 24.84
N ARG A 21 5.41 -3.52 24.82
CA ARG A 21 5.52 -2.07 24.63
C ARG A 21 5.47 -1.72 23.14
N TYR A 22 4.52 -0.89 22.76
CA TYR A 22 4.49 -0.17 21.49
C TYR A 22 5.18 1.19 21.65
N VAL A 23 5.27 1.98 20.59
CA VAL A 23 6.07 3.23 20.61
C VAL A 23 5.54 4.19 21.68
N ASP A 24 4.23 4.36 21.76
CA ASP A 24 3.60 5.31 22.69
C ASP A 24 3.53 4.80 24.14
N ASP A 25 3.77 3.49 24.37
CA ASP A 25 3.85 2.89 25.70
C ASP A 25 5.21 3.09 26.37
N THR A 26 6.20 3.61 25.63
CA THR A 26 7.51 3.91 26.20
C THR A 26 7.40 5.05 27.22
N VAL A 27 8.28 5.04 28.21
CA VAL A 27 8.29 6.07 29.26
C VAL A 27 8.49 7.43 28.61
N LEU A 28 7.62 8.39 28.94
CA LEU A 28 7.73 9.76 28.46
C LEU A 28 9.04 10.35 28.98
N ALA A 29 9.82 10.93 28.08
CA ALA A 29 11.00 11.68 28.48
C ALA A 29 10.58 12.98 29.19
N GLU A 30 11.43 13.45 30.11
CA GLU A 30 11.20 14.74 30.75
C GLU A 30 11.21 15.85 29.68
N ASN A 31 10.28 16.80 29.81
CA ASN A 31 10.09 17.90 28.85
C ASN A 31 9.78 17.47 27.41
N GLN A 32 9.31 16.24 27.18
CA GLN A 32 8.90 15.78 25.85
C GLN A 32 7.82 16.71 25.25
N LEU A 33 8.01 17.10 24.00
CA LEU A 33 7.05 17.87 23.22
C LEU A 33 6.24 16.95 22.29
N HIS A 34 5.11 17.47 21.83
CA HIS A 34 4.19 16.76 20.96
C HIS A 34 3.90 17.59 19.71
N VAL A 35 4.01 16.95 18.56
CA VAL A 35 3.79 17.55 17.25
C VAL A 35 2.41 17.20 16.73
N ALA A 36 1.71 18.20 16.22
CA ALA A 36 0.53 18.04 15.38
C ALA A 36 0.76 18.74 14.03
N VAL A 37 0.09 18.23 13.00
CA VAL A 37 0.19 18.75 11.62
C VAL A 37 -1.06 19.56 11.30
N GLY A 38 -0.86 20.74 10.74
CA GLY A 38 -1.92 21.51 10.10
C GLY A 38 -1.90 21.27 8.60
N TYR A 39 -3.05 20.94 8.03
CA TYR A 39 -3.18 20.56 6.63
C TYR A 39 -4.22 21.41 5.89
N ALA A 40 -4.12 21.41 4.55
CA ALA A 40 -5.01 22.15 3.68
C ALA A 40 -6.46 21.62 3.76
N PRO A 41 -7.48 22.49 3.91
CA PRO A 41 -8.87 22.09 4.04
C PRO A 41 -9.61 21.91 2.71
N PHE A 42 -8.89 21.89 1.57
CA PHE A 42 -9.46 21.80 0.22
C PHE A 42 -8.62 20.85 -0.67
N SER A 43 -9.18 20.41 -1.79
CA SER A 43 -8.62 19.29 -2.57
C SER A 43 -7.63 19.67 -3.66
N CYS A 44 -7.74 20.85 -4.26
CA CYS A 44 -6.87 21.27 -5.36
C CYS A 44 -6.87 22.80 -5.46
N GLY A 45 -5.73 23.42 -5.67
CA GLY A 45 -5.61 24.86 -5.87
C GLY A 45 -4.34 25.44 -5.27
N GLN A 46 -4.39 26.72 -4.92
CA GLN A 46 -3.25 27.50 -4.44
C GLN A 46 -3.58 28.11 -3.07
N ILE A 47 -2.69 27.94 -2.10
CA ILE A 47 -2.69 28.72 -0.87
C ILE A 47 -2.02 30.06 -1.18
N ASP A 48 -2.75 31.14 -0.94
CA ASP A 48 -2.26 32.52 -1.07
C ASP A 48 -1.62 32.97 0.26
N ARG A 49 -2.22 32.56 1.38
CA ARG A 49 -1.72 32.87 2.72
C ARG A 49 -2.21 31.87 3.78
N VAL A 50 -1.34 31.52 4.71
CA VAL A 50 -1.69 30.80 5.95
C VAL A 50 -1.57 31.76 7.13
N VAL A 51 -2.65 31.92 7.89
CA VAL A 51 -2.69 32.79 9.08
C VAL A 51 -2.46 31.93 10.32
N LEU A 52 -1.32 32.14 10.98
CA LEU A 52 -0.83 31.28 12.07
C LEU A 52 -0.77 31.99 13.44
N ASP A 53 -1.19 33.24 13.57
CA ASP A 53 -1.11 33.98 14.84
C ASP A 53 -1.91 33.31 15.97
N GLY A 54 -3.09 32.76 15.64
CA GLY A 54 -3.90 31.97 16.57
C GLY A 54 -3.25 30.64 16.98
N VAL A 55 -2.42 30.07 16.10
CA VAL A 55 -1.62 28.87 16.38
C VAL A 55 -0.45 29.25 17.30
N ARG A 56 0.33 30.28 16.94
CA ARG A 56 1.50 30.78 17.71
C ARG A 56 1.15 31.13 19.14
N SER A 57 0.02 31.79 19.35
CA SER A 57 -0.43 32.26 20.66
C SER A 57 -1.22 31.23 21.47
N ALA A 58 -1.45 30.02 20.94
CA ALA A 58 -2.24 29.02 21.64
C ALA A 58 -1.54 28.50 22.91
N PRO A 59 -2.28 28.27 24.01
CA PRO A 59 -1.70 27.77 25.25
C PRO A 59 -0.91 26.46 25.06
N GLY A 60 0.32 26.45 25.56
CA GLY A 60 1.19 25.27 25.54
C GLY A 60 2.00 25.09 24.26
N VAL A 61 1.78 25.90 23.22
CA VAL A 61 2.64 25.93 22.02
C VAL A 61 4.03 26.41 22.40
N VAL A 62 5.04 25.74 21.85
CA VAL A 62 6.47 26.05 22.07
C VAL A 62 7.08 26.58 20.78
N ASP A 63 6.78 25.96 19.65
CA ASP A 63 7.31 26.36 18.34
C ASP A 63 6.39 25.87 17.22
N LEU A 64 6.57 26.41 16.02
CA LEU A 64 5.93 25.93 14.81
C LEU A 64 6.83 26.14 13.60
N ILE A 65 6.66 25.30 12.59
CA ILE A 65 7.41 25.34 11.35
C ILE A 65 6.48 25.33 10.14
N VAL A 66 6.84 26.09 9.11
CA VAL A 66 6.34 25.98 7.73
C VAL A 66 7.42 25.38 6.83
N ALA A 67 7.16 25.20 5.53
CA ALA A 67 8.10 24.57 4.61
C ALA A 67 9.46 25.30 4.55
N GLU A 68 9.44 26.64 4.65
CA GLU A 68 10.64 27.49 4.63
C GLU A 68 11.51 27.35 5.88
N ASP A 69 10.96 26.81 6.98
CA ASP A 69 11.70 26.55 8.22
C ASP A 69 12.43 25.19 8.20
N LEU A 70 12.21 24.36 7.16
CA LEU A 70 12.91 23.08 7.01
C LEU A 70 14.40 23.32 6.70
N PRO A 71 15.34 22.65 7.40
CA PRO A 71 16.74 23.03 7.34
C PRO A 71 17.47 22.59 6.07
N ALA A 72 16.92 21.62 5.32
CA ALA A 72 17.50 21.14 4.06
C ALA A 72 16.41 20.67 3.08
N GLU A 73 16.34 19.37 2.77
CA GLU A 73 15.41 18.84 1.76
C GLU A 73 13.96 18.89 2.24
N THR A 74 13.04 19.23 1.33
CA THR A 74 11.60 19.36 1.62
C THR A 74 10.76 18.18 1.11
N ASP A 75 11.29 17.42 0.14
CA ASP A 75 10.64 16.25 -0.46
C ASP A 75 11.06 14.97 0.26
N ILE A 76 10.07 14.19 0.71
CA ILE A 76 10.21 12.90 1.39
C ILE A 76 9.68 11.73 0.55
N GLY A 77 9.55 11.92 -0.76
CA GLY A 77 9.20 10.86 -1.71
C GLY A 77 10.22 9.71 -1.63
N PRO A 78 9.77 8.45 -1.47
CA PRO A 78 10.65 7.33 -1.14
C PRO A 78 11.53 6.90 -2.32
N VAL A 79 10.91 6.71 -3.49
CA VAL A 79 11.57 6.25 -4.72
C VAL A 79 11.67 7.36 -5.75
N PHE A 80 10.60 8.14 -5.88
CA PHE A 80 10.49 9.25 -6.80
C PHE A 80 10.08 10.50 -6.02
N PRO A 81 10.52 11.70 -6.46
CA PRO A 81 10.08 12.94 -5.86
C PRO A 81 8.57 13.16 -6.10
N GLY A 82 7.98 14.01 -5.26
CA GLY A 82 6.58 14.44 -5.36
C GLY A 82 5.81 14.45 -4.04
N ASP A 83 6.42 14.07 -2.92
CA ASP A 83 5.78 14.06 -1.61
C ASP A 83 6.48 15.05 -0.66
N LEU A 84 5.99 16.29 -0.63
CA LEU A 84 6.53 17.31 0.27
C LEU A 84 6.17 17.01 1.73
N LEU A 85 7.12 17.20 2.64
CA LEU A 85 6.89 17.09 4.08
C LEU A 85 5.88 18.16 4.56
N LEU A 86 6.01 19.38 4.05
CA LEU A 86 5.12 20.52 4.26
C LEU A 86 5.00 21.29 2.92
N SER A 87 3.79 21.58 2.47
CA SER A 87 3.53 22.40 1.28
C SER A 87 3.49 23.89 1.63
N SER A 88 4.09 24.73 0.79
CA SER A 88 4.08 26.20 0.92
C SER A 88 3.12 26.91 -0.04
N GLY A 89 2.39 26.19 -0.90
CA GLY A 89 1.58 26.85 -1.93
C GLY A 89 0.59 25.94 -2.63
N GLU A 90 1.05 25.14 -3.59
CA GLU A 90 0.18 24.26 -4.34
C GLU A 90 -0.39 23.17 -3.43
N VAL A 91 -1.71 23.07 -3.42
CA VAL A 91 -2.45 21.99 -2.76
C VAL A 91 -3.01 21.10 -3.84
N ALA A 92 -2.75 19.81 -3.70
CA ALA A 92 -3.14 18.82 -4.67
C ALA A 92 -4.05 17.73 -4.12
N TYR A 93 -4.27 17.69 -2.81
CA TYR A 93 -5.25 16.83 -2.18
C TYR A 93 -5.72 17.40 -0.84
N TYR A 94 -6.93 17.01 -0.44
CA TYR A 94 -7.46 17.35 0.88
C TYR A 94 -6.64 16.67 1.96
N GLY A 95 -6.15 17.44 2.95
CA GLY A 95 -5.30 16.89 4.00
C GLY A 95 -3.80 16.99 3.71
N GLN A 96 -3.38 17.67 2.64
CA GLN A 96 -1.96 17.91 2.39
C GLN A 96 -1.32 18.74 3.51
N PRO A 97 -0.21 18.29 4.13
CA PRO A 97 0.49 19.02 5.18
C PRO A 97 0.93 20.41 4.73
N VAL A 98 0.76 21.43 5.58
CA VAL A 98 1.13 22.83 5.31
C VAL A 98 2.07 23.38 6.38
N PHE A 99 1.79 23.07 7.64
CA PHE A 99 2.66 23.46 8.76
C PHE A 99 2.62 22.38 9.85
N ALA A 100 3.56 22.45 10.80
CA ALA A 100 3.53 21.64 12.00
C ALA A 100 3.74 22.50 13.25
N VAL A 101 3.16 22.09 14.37
CA VAL A 101 3.24 22.80 15.65
C VAL A 101 3.69 21.85 16.75
N ALA A 102 4.66 22.28 17.54
CA ALA A 102 5.13 21.58 18.74
C ALA A 102 4.54 22.24 19.99
N ALA A 103 3.96 21.43 20.88
CA ALA A 103 3.39 21.88 22.13
C ALA A 103 3.74 20.95 23.30
N ARG A 104 3.51 21.42 24.53
CA ARG A 104 3.80 20.68 25.78
C ARG A 104 2.93 19.45 26.00
N THR A 105 1.80 19.35 25.30
CA THR A 105 0.92 18.17 25.36
C THR A 105 0.39 17.84 23.97
N HIS A 106 0.07 16.57 23.72
CA HIS A 106 -0.57 16.13 22.48
C HIS A 106 -1.87 16.90 22.21
N GLN A 107 -2.69 17.09 23.25
CA GLN A 107 -3.94 17.82 23.14
C GLN A 107 -3.73 19.30 22.76
N SER A 108 -2.77 19.98 23.38
CA SER A 108 -2.45 21.38 23.04
C SER A 108 -1.97 21.53 21.61
N ALA A 109 -1.15 20.58 21.11
CA ALA A 109 -0.67 20.61 19.72
C ALA A 109 -1.82 20.49 18.72
N VAL A 110 -2.71 19.51 18.92
CA VAL A 110 -3.88 19.28 18.04
C VAL A 110 -4.84 20.49 18.08
N GLN A 111 -5.12 21.02 19.27
CA GLN A 111 -5.97 22.20 19.42
C GLN A 111 -5.36 23.45 18.80
N ALA A 112 -4.04 23.62 18.87
CA ALA A 112 -3.34 24.73 18.23
C ALA A 112 -3.40 24.62 16.71
N ALA A 113 -3.11 23.45 16.13
CA ALA A 113 -3.15 23.22 14.69
C ALA A 113 -4.52 23.57 14.09
N ALA A 114 -5.61 23.28 14.81
CA ALA A 114 -6.98 23.58 14.38
C ALA A 114 -7.33 25.09 14.33
N LYS A 115 -6.46 25.99 14.83
CA LYS A 115 -6.70 27.45 14.82
C LYS A 115 -6.17 28.16 13.57
N ALA A 116 -5.48 27.45 12.68
CA ALA A 116 -5.02 28.05 11.43
C ALA A 116 -6.21 28.40 10.54
N THR A 117 -6.11 29.54 9.85
CA THR A 117 -7.02 29.90 8.77
C THR A 117 -6.24 30.11 7.47
N TYR A 118 -6.90 29.87 6.35
CA TYR A 118 -6.27 29.85 5.03
C TYR A 118 -6.99 30.84 4.12
N GLU A 119 -6.21 31.65 3.40
CA GLU A 119 -6.65 32.40 2.22
C GLU A 119 -6.15 31.60 1.00
N TYR A 120 -7.06 31.17 0.13
CA TYR A 120 -6.73 30.25 -0.96
C TYR A 120 -7.71 30.38 -2.13
N THR A 121 -7.26 29.89 -3.28
CA THR A 121 -8.05 29.77 -4.50
C THR A 121 -8.20 28.29 -4.87
N GLU A 122 -9.43 27.78 -4.92
CA GLU A 122 -9.71 26.40 -5.33
C GLU A 122 -9.66 26.24 -6.86
N ALA A 123 -9.14 25.10 -7.30
CA ALA A 123 -9.25 24.62 -8.67
C ALA A 123 -10.11 23.36 -8.71
N GLN A 124 -10.71 23.05 -9.87
CA GLN A 124 -11.51 21.84 -10.03
C GLN A 124 -10.63 20.58 -9.88
N PRO A 125 -10.89 19.71 -8.89
CA PRO A 125 -10.06 18.54 -8.68
C PRO A 125 -10.37 17.43 -9.70
N LEU A 126 -9.34 16.75 -10.18
CA LEU A 126 -9.44 15.54 -10.98
C LEU A 126 -9.55 14.33 -10.04
N LEU A 127 -10.79 13.92 -9.75
CA LEU A 127 -11.09 12.80 -8.84
C LEU A 127 -11.58 11.54 -9.55
N ASN A 128 -12.17 11.67 -10.73
CA ASN A 128 -12.68 10.54 -11.49
C ASN A 128 -11.52 9.82 -12.20
N LEU A 129 -11.35 8.53 -11.90
CA LEU A 129 -10.24 7.74 -12.43
C LEU A 129 -10.35 7.49 -13.94
N ALA A 130 -11.55 7.31 -14.48
CA ALA A 130 -11.75 7.16 -15.92
C ALA A 130 -11.41 8.45 -16.66
N GLU A 131 -11.84 9.61 -16.12
CA GLU A 131 -11.48 10.93 -16.65
C GLU A 131 -9.96 11.16 -16.60
N ALA A 132 -9.29 10.74 -15.52
CA ALA A 132 -7.84 10.85 -15.40
C ALA A 132 -7.11 10.02 -16.46
N ALA A 133 -7.61 8.83 -16.78
CA ALA A 133 -7.08 7.98 -17.84
C ALA A 133 -7.29 8.60 -19.24
N GLU A 134 -8.48 9.13 -19.51
CA GLU A 134 -8.82 9.80 -20.78
C GLU A 134 -7.96 11.05 -21.03
N LYS A 135 -7.71 11.84 -19.97
CA LYS A 135 -6.80 13.00 -20.03
C LYS A 135 -5.32 12.63 -20.04
N GLN A 136 -4.99 11.34 -19.96
CA GLN A 136 -3.62 10.84 -19.84
C GLN A 136 -2.85 11.49 -18.68
N ALA A 137 -3.55 11.82 -17.60
CA ALA A 137 -2.97 12.40 -16.41
C ALA A 137 -2.29 11.29 -15.61
N TYR A 138 -0.96 11.19 -15.69
CA TYR A 138 -0.20 10.11 -15.06
C TYR A 138 0.87 10.65 -14.10
N VAL A 139 1.11 9.93 -12.98
CA VAL A 139 2.24 10.23 -12.08
C VAL A 139 3.56 9.64 -12.60
N ARG A 140 3.46 8.63 -13.46
CA ARG A 140 4.57 7.88 -14.08
C ARG A 140 4.09 7.33 -15.44
N PRO A 141 4.98 7.05 -16.41
CA PRO A 141 4.58 6.54 -17.73
C PRO A 141 3.73 5.26 -17.66
N PRO A 142 2.81 5.03 -18.61
CA PRO A 142 2.17 3.73 -18.80
C PRO A 142 3.17 2.60 -19.10
N HIS A 143 2.78 1.35 -18.87
CA HIS A 143 3.59 0.18 -19.20
C HIS A 143 2.72 -0.88 -19.90
N THR A 144 3.29 -1.55 -20.91
CA THR A 144 2.60 -2.58 -21.68
C THR A 144 3.41 -3.87 -21.70
N MET A 145 2.78 -4.99 -21.38
CA MET A 145 3.29 -6.34 -21.59
C MET A 145 2.54 -6.99 -22.75
N ARG A 146 3.27 -7.70 -23.62
CA ARG A 146 2.66 -8.39 -24.76
C ARG A 146 3.33 -9.73 -25.01
N ARG A 147 2.50 -10.73 -25.30
CA ARG A 147 2.91 -11.98 -25.93
C ARG A 147 1.99 -12.29 -27.11
N GLY A 148 2.59 -12.61 -28.25
CA GLY A 148 1.85 -12.96 -29.46
C GLY A 148 1.03 -11.79 -30.03
N ASN A 149 -0.07 -12.10 -30.72
CA ASN A 149 -0.93 -11.09 -31.38
C ASN A 149 -2.38 -11.21 -30.89
N SER A 150 -2.65 -10.64 -29.72
CA SER A 150 -3.96 -10.67 -29.08
C SER A 150 -5.08 -10.13 -29.97
N SER A 151 -4.83 -9.04 -30.70
CA SER A 151 -5.84 -8.42 -31.57
C SER A 151 -6.32 -9.36 -32.68
N ALA A 152 -5.38 -10.01 -33.38
CA ALA A 152 -5.73 -10.97 -34.44
C ALA A 152 -6.43 -12.22 -33.87
N ALA A 153 -5.95 -12.73 -32.74
CA ALA A 153 -6.53 -13.92 -32.10
C ALA A 153 -7.92 -13.65 -31.48
N LEU A 154 -8.17 -12.44 -30.97
CA LEU A 154 -9.51 -11.98 -30.58
C LEU A 154 -10.44 -11.98 -31.78
N GLN A 155 -10.06 -11.39 -32.91
CA GLN A 155 -10.89 -11.37 -34.12
C GLN A 155 -11.21 -12.77 -34.66
N ALA A 156 -10.28 -13.71 -34.53
CA ALA A 156 -10.46 -15.10 -34.93
C ALA A 156 -11.24 -15.96 -33.90
N SER A 157 -11.48 -15.45 -32.70
CA SER A 157 -12.12 -16.23 -31.63
C SER A 157 -13.61 -16.47 -31.89
N PRO A 158 -14.12 -17.71 -31.72
CA PRO A 158 -15.54 -18.03 -31.94
C PRO A 158 -16.50 -17.23 -31.07
N ARG A 159 -16.07 -16.88 -29.85
CA ARG A 159 -16.82 -16.06 -28.90
C ARG A 159 -15.91 -15.01 -28.30
N ARG A 160 -16.50 -13.86 -27.97
CA ARG A 160 -15.84 -12.75 -27.29
C ARG A 160 -16.75 -12.14 -26.24
N VAL A 161 -16.15 -11.67 -25.16
CA VAL A 161 -16.82 -10.85 -24.14
C VAL A 161 -15.90 -9.68 -23.80
N SER A 162 -16.47 -8.50 -23.64
CA SER A 162 -15.79 -7.33 -23.10
C SER A 162 -16.51 -6.82 -21.85
N GLY A 163 -15.75 -6.20 -20.95
CA GLY A 163 -16.28 -5.70 -19.70
C GLY A 163 -15.36 -4.69 -19.02
N GLU A 164 -15.93 -4.04 -18.01
CA GLU A 164 -15.22 -3.12 -17.13
C GLU A 164 -15.60 -3.45 -15.67
N MET A 165 -14.62 -3.40 -14.77
CA MET A 165 -14.85 -3.58 -13.33
C MET A 165 -14.13 -2.48 -12.55
N ALA A 166 -14.88 -1.79 -11.70
CA ALA A 166 -14.34 -0.89 -10.69
C ALA A 166 -14.03 -1.66 -9.39
N ILE A 167 -12.83 -1.48 -8.87
CA ILE A 167 -12.34 -2.07 -7.62
C ILE A 167 -12.02 -0.92 -6.67
N GLY A 168 -12.76 -0.86 -5.56
CA GLY A 168 -12.55 0.14 -4.51
C GLY A 168 -11.25 -0.09 -3.74
N GLY A 169 -10.73 1.00 -3.18
CA GLY A 169 -9.54 1.05 -2.35
C GLY A 169 -9.82 0.59 -0.93
N GLN A 170 -8.80 0.70 -0.09
CA GLN A 170 -8.84 0.13 1.25
C GLN A 170 -7.90 0.87 2.19
N GLU A 171 -8.42 1.25 3.36
CA GLU A 171 -7.65 1.74 4.50
C GLU A 171 -6.95 0.58 5.22
N HIS A 172 -5.68 0.76 5.61
CA HIS A 172 -4.91 -0.28 6.29
C HIS A 172 -5.48 -0.62 7.65
N PHE A 173 -5.91 0.42 8.36
CA PHE A 173 -6.55 0.31 9.68
C PHE A 173 -5.71 -0.51 10.67
N TYR A 174 -4.37 -0.41 10.59
CA TYR A 174 -3.47 -0.85 11.66
C TYR A 174 -3.93 -0.25 12.98
N LEU A 175 -3.94 -1.03 14.07
CA LEU A 175 -4.53 -0.58 15.34
C LEU A 175 -3.69 0.50 16.02
N GLU A 176 -2.36 0.37 15.97
CA GLU A 176 -1.45 1.46 16.31
C GLU A 176 -1.33 2.39 15.10
N GLY A 177 -1.72 3.67 15.22
CA GLY A 177 -1.57 4.66 14.14
C GLY A 177 -0.10 5.00 13.82
N GLN A 178 0.11 5.97 12.94
CA GLN A 178 1.44 6.51 12.68
C GLN A 178 1.98 7.21 13.94
N VAL A 179 3.17 6.78 14.36
CA VAL A 179 3.82 7.30 15.57
C VAL A 179 5.35 7.22 15.46
N ALA A 180 6.00 8.29 15.90
CA ALA A 180 7.44 8.36 16.11
C ALA A 180 7.76 9.15 17.38
N ARG A 181 8.83 8.75 18.06
CA ARG A 181 9.48 9.52 19.13
C ARG A 181 10.93 9.74 18.76
N VAL A 182 11.42 10.95 18.94
CA VAL A 182 12.76 11.35 18.52
C VAL A 182 13.47 12.05 19.67
N TRP A 183 14.71 11.65 19.93
CA TRP A 183 15.61 12.29 20.88
C TRP A 183 16.78 12.93 20.13
N PRO A 184 17.13 14.19 20.43
CA PRO A 184 18.37 14.76 19.94
C PRO A 184 19.55 14.06 20.61
N GLU A 185 20.60 13.83 19.84
CA GLU A 185 21.86 13.23 20.28
C GLU A 185 23.01 14.24 20.19
N GLU A 186 24.17 13.87 20.74
CA GLU A 186 25.38 14.67 20.65
C GLU A 186 25.73 15.03 19.19
N HIS A 187 26.32 16.21 19.01
CA HIS A 187 26.76 16.70 17.70
C HIS A 187 25.65 16.78 16.63
N GLY A 188 24.40 16.98 17.05
CA GLY A 188 23.26 17.18 16.16
C GLY A 188 22.75 15.90 15.49
N GLY A 189 23.04 14.74 16.07
CA GLY A 189 22.39 13.48 15.67
C GLY A 189 20.99 13.33 16.26
N VAL A 190 20.30 12.26 15.87
CA VAL A 190 18.99 11.91 16.43
C VAL A 190 18.80 10.39 16.55
N SER A 191 18.15 9.98 17.63
CA SER A 191 17.62 8.63 17.83
C SER A 191 16.11 8.64 17.63
N VAL A 192 15.61 7.78 16.75
CA VAL A 192 14.20 7.71 16.34
C VAL A 192 13.63 6.35 16.74
N LEU A 193 12.63 6.31 17.61
CA LEU A 193 11.80 5.13 17.83
C LEU A 193 10.52 5.28 17.01
N SER A 194 10.28 4.39 16.06
CA SER A 194 9.14 4.50 15.14
C SER A 194 8.44 3.17 14.89
N SER A 195 7.12 3.26 14.74
CA SER A 195 6.29 2.18 14.23
C SER A 195 6.42 2.17 12.70
N ASN A 196 7.39 1.42 12.18
CA ASN A 196 7.85 1.56 10.79
C ASN A 196 8.28 0.21 10.19
N GLN A 197 7.85 -0.10 8.96
CA GLN A 197 8.28 -1.31 8.25
C GLN A 197 9.65 -1.15 7.58
N ASN A 198 10.07 0.08 7.31
CA ASN A 198 11.28 0.44 6.59
C ASN A 198 12.11 1.49 7.38
N PRO A 199 12.80 1.08 8.46
CA PRO A 199 13.63 1.99 9.24
C PRO A 199 14.80 2.60 8.44
N THR A 200 15.25 1.94 7.36
CA THR A 200 16.31 2.46 6.48
C THR A 200 15.83 3.69 5.71
N GLU A 201 14.62 3.63 5.12
CA GLU A 201 14.06 4.78 4.40
C GLU A 201 13.81 5.96 5.33
N ALA A 202 13.26 5.72 6.52
CA ALA A 202 13.10 6.77 7.51
C ALA A 202 14.44 7.38 7.94
N GLN A 203 15.51 6.58 8.08
CA GLN A 203 16.85 7.10 8.36
C GLN A 203 17.31 8.05 7.25
N HIS A 204 17.20 7.62 6.00
CA HIS A 204 17.59 8.41 4.84
C HIS A 204 16.81 9.73 4.77
N MET A 205 15.49 9.70 4.92
CA MET A 205 14.66 10.90 4.82
C MET A 205 14.86 11.85 6.00
N VAL A 206 14.98 11.35 7.24
CA VAL A 206 15.31 12.20 8.39
C VAL A 206 16.67 12.87 8.19
N ALA A 207 17.68 12.14 7.71
CA ALA A 207 19.01 12.69 7.42
C ALA A 207 18.97 13.79 6.36
N LYS A 208 18.23 13.56 5.25
CA LYS A 208 18.03 14.54 4.17
C LYS A 208 17.30 15.80 4.65
N VAL A 209 16.19 15.65 5.36
CA VAL A 209 15.40 16.78 5.87
C VAL A 209 16.21 17.61 6.86
N LEU A 210 16.99 16.97 7.74
CA LEU A 210 17.85 17.66 8.71
C LEU A 210 19.15 18.23 8.10
N GLY A 211 19.54 17.81 6.89
CA GLY A 211 20.81 18.19 6.28
C GLY A 211 22.03 17.59 6.98
N ILE A 212 21.89 16.40 7.58
CA ILE A 212 22.97 15.71 8.30
C ILE A 212 23.34 14.36 7.66
N PRO A 213 24.55 13.84 7.87
CA PRO A 213 24.93 12.51 7.39
C PRO A 213 24.09 11.39 8.02
N MET A 214 23.77 10.35 7.24
CA MET A 214 22.92 9.21 7.67
C MET A 214 23.42 8.51 8.93
N HIS A 215 24.73 8.45 9.16
CA HIS A 215 25.32 7.81 10.35
C HIS A 215 24.99 8.55 11.66
N LYS A 216 24.47 9.79 11.59
CA LYS A 216 24.00 10.55 12.75
C LYS A 216 22.52 10.28 13.09
N VAL A 217 21.84 9.47 12.28
CA VAL A 217 20.43 9.12 12.47
C VAL A 217 20.36 7.63 12.78
N VAL A 218 19.79 7.28 13.93
CA VAL A 218 19.50 5.89 14.31
C VAL A 218 17.99 5.72 14.35
N VAL A 219 17.47 4.73 13.63
CA VAL A 219 16.03 4.39 13.65
C VAL A 219 15.85 3.00 14.23
N GLU A 220 15.08 2.91 15.31
CA GLU A 220 14.71 1.66 15.97
C GLU A 220 13.22 1.36 15.78
N THR A 221 12.93 0.10 15.48
CA THR A 221 11.56 -0.44 15.48
C THR A 221 11.55 -1.75 16.25
N ARG A 222 10.92 -1.77 17.43
CA ARG A 222 10.81 -2.99 18.25
C ARG A 222 9.71 -3.93 17.75
N ARG A 223 8.54 -3.35 17.44
CA ARG A 223 7.30 -3.98 16.95
C ARG A 223 6.33 -2.90 16.46
N MET A 224 5.34 -3.28 15.67
CA MET A 224 4.20 -2.43 15.29
C MET A 224 2.87 -3.06 15.71
N GLY A 225 1.85 -2.24 15.96
CA GLY A 225 0.47 -2.67 16.11
C GLY A 225 -0.23 -2.78 14.75
N GLY A 226 0.35 -3.55 13.82
CA GLY A 226 -0.04 -3.62 12.41
C GLY A 226 0.69 -2.61 11.53
N GLY A 227 0.99 -3.01 10.29
CA GLY A 227 1.53 -2.13 9.23
C GLY A 227 0.87 -2.34 7.88
N PHE A 228 0.79 -3.59 7.41
CA PHE A 228 0.07 -3.99 6.20
C PHE A 228 0.49 -3.27 4.90
N GLY A 229 1.68 -2.66 4.86
CA GLY A 229 2.20 -1.84 3.75
C GLY A 229 2.08 -0.33 4.02
N GLY A 230 1.11 0.10 4.83
CA GLY A 230 0.88 1.53 5.10
C GLY A 230 1.96 2.17 5.98
N LYS A 231 2.91 1.39 6.50
CA LYS A 231 4.08 1.86 7.25
C LYS A 231 5.39 1.56 6.51
N GLU A 232 5.33 1.23 5.23
CA GLU A 232 6.50 1.03 4.37
C GLU A 232 7.16 2.35 3.95
N THR A 233 6.36 3.38 3.68
CA THR A 233 6.86 4.72 3.29
C THR A 233 6.22 5.83 4.14
N GLN A 234 4.94 5.70 4.49
CA GLN A 234 4.16 6.78 5.13
C GLN A 234 4.57 7.08 6.59
N ALA A 235 5.28 6.17 7.26
CA ALA A 235 5.80 6.39 8.61
C ALA A 235 6.88 7.48 8.67
N THR A 236 7.50 7.79 7.53
CA THR A 236 8.60 8.75 7.40
C THR A 236 8.21 10.17 7.83
N ALA A 237 7.00 10.63 7.48
CA ALA A 237 6.57 12.00 7.78
C ALA A 237 6.59 12.29 9.29
N CYS A 238 6.07 11.36 10.11
CA CYS A 238 6.11 11.49 11.58
C CYS A 238 7.55 11.52 12.11
N CYS A 239 8.46 10.72 11.52
CA CYS A 239 9.87 10.70 11.91
C CYS A 239 10.55 12.03 11.60
N ALA A 240 10.39 12.55 10.38
CA ALA A 240 11.01 13.78 9.92
C ALA A 240 10.50 15.01 10.69
N LEU A 241 9.18 15.14 10.86
CA LEU A 241 8.60 16.26 11.62
C LEU A 241 9.07 16.28 13.07
N ALA A 242 9.05 15.13 13.75
CA ALA A 242 9.54 15.04 15.12
C ALA A 242 11.05 15.36 15.21
N ALA A 243 11.84 14.90 14.24
CA ALA A 243 13.28 15.13 14.21
C ALA A 243 13.65 16.61 14.02
N VAL A 244 12.94 17.34 13.14
CA VAL A 244 13.17 18.79 12.95
C VAL A 244 12.98 19.54 14.26
N PHE A 245 11.87 19.31 14.97
CA PHE A 245 11.65 19.94 16.27
C PHE A 245 12.63 19.47 17.34
N ALA A 246 12.99 18.18 17.35
CA ALA A 246 13.90 17.63 18.35
C ALA A 246 15.27 18.31 18.30
N VAL A 247 15.82 18.49 17.10
CA VAL A 247 17.09 19.21 16.90
C VAL A 247 16.93 20.70 17.20
N ARG A 248 15.90 21.34 16.66
CA ARG A 248 15.71 22.80 16.78
C ARG A 248 15.45 23.26 18.22
N LEU A 249 14.79 22.45 19.03
CA LEU A 249 14.44 22.76 20.41
C LEU A 249 15.33 22.04 21.43
N ASN A 250 16.24 21.18 20.97
CA ASN A 250 17.08 20.32 21.79
C ASN A 250 16.28 19.60 22.89
N ALA A 251 15.15 19.00 22.50
CA ALA A 251 14.21 18.33 23.39
C ALA A 251 13.68 17.04 22.75
N PRO A 252 13.27 16.04 23.54
CA PRO A 252 12.56 14.88 23.03
C PRO A 252 11.22 15.28 22.39
N VAL A 253 10.88 14.72 21.25
CA VAL A 253 9.66 15.06 20.51
C VAL A 253 8.91 13.81 20.08
N SER A 254 7.59 13.82 20.23
CA SER A 254 6.70 12.80 19.68
C SER A 254 5.82 13.37 18.58
N CYS A 255 5.67 12.62 17.49
CA CYS A 255 4.64 12.86 16.49
C CYS A 255 3.71 11.64 16.48
N ARG A 256 2.43 11.85 16.76
CA ARG A 256 1.42 10.80 16.79
C ARG A 256 0.14 11.30 16.17
N LEU A 257 -0.22 10.73 15.02
CA LEU A 257 -1.44 11.10 14.33
C LEU A 257 -2.67 10.57 15.09
N SER A 258 -3.74 11.36 15.12
CA SER A 258 -5.04 10.81 15.49
C SER A 258 -5.51 9.83 14.42
N ARG A 259 -6.43 8.92 14.73
CA ARG A 259 -7.01 8.01 13.70
C ARG A 259 -7.57 8.78 12.52
N ARG A 260 -8.21 9.93 12.77
CA ARG A 260 -8.79 10.78 11.72
C ARG A 260 -7.69 11.32 10.81
N ASP A 261 -6.64 11.90 11.37
CA ASP A 261 -5.56 12.52 10.60
C ASP A 261 -4.76 11.47 9.84
N ASP A 262 -4.54 10.30 10.44
CA ASP A 262 -3.90 9.16 9.80
C ASP A 262 -4.68 8.70 8.54
N MET A 263 -6.00 8.58 8.64
CA MET A 263 -6.86 8.21 7.51
C MET A 263 -6.92 9.30 6.43
N ILE A 264 -6.74 10.57 6.79
CA ILE A 264 -6.73 11.71 5.86
C ILE A 264 -5.38 11.83 5.14
N MET A 265 -4.28 11.73 5.88
CA MET A 265 -2.95 12.16 5.44
C MET A 265 -2.10 11.03 4.85
N THR A 266 -2.38 9.77 5.17
CA THR A 266 -1.57 8.64 4.68
C THR A 266 -2.20 7.98 3.48
N GLY A 267 -1.37 7.43 2.59
CA GLY A 267 -1.82 6.66 1.43
C GLY A 267 -2.60 5.41 1.78
N LYS A 268 -3.40 4.93 0.81
CA LYS A 268 -4.28 3.75 0.92
C LYS A 268 -3.96 2.75 -0.19
N ARG A 269 -4.70 1.64 -0.25
CA ARG A 269 -4.70 0.75 -1.42
C ARG A 269 -5.25 1.50 -2.64
N HIS A 270 -4.55 1.39 -3.77
CA HIS A 270 -5.00 1.89 -5.07
C HIS A 270 -6.37 1.34 -5.48
N ASN A 271 -7.29 2.25 -5.82
CA ASN A 271 -8.47 1.95 -6.62
C ASN A 271 -8.01 1.49 -8.01
N PHE A 272 -8.79 0.61 -8.64
CA PHE A 272 -8.57 0.22 -10.04
C PHE A 272 -9.87 0.29 -10.84
N ILE A 273 -9.75 0.68 -12.11
CA ILE A 273 -10.72 0.34 -13.15
C ILE A 273 -10.01 -0.62 -14.10
N ASN A 274 -10.53 -1.83 -14.22
CA ASN A 274 -9.98 -2.85 -15.11
C ASN A 274 -10.92 -3.02 -16.30
N ARG A 275 -10.43 -2.74 -17.50
CA ARG A 275 -11.11 -3.00 -18.76
C ARG A 275 -10.52 -4.24 -19.39
N TYR A 276 -11.35 -5.08 -19.99
CA TYR A 276 -10.89 -6.29 -20.65
C TYR A 276 -11.73 -6.67 -21.87
N GLU A 277 -11.11 -7.34 -22.82
CA GLU A 277 -11.74 -8.12 -23.88
C GLU A 277 -11.08 -9.50 -23.91
N VAL A 278 -11.89 -10.56 -23.94
CA VAL A 278 -11.42 -11.94 -23.97
C VAL A 278 -12.06 -12.70 -25.12
N GLY A 279 -11.25 -13.50 -25.82
CA GLY A 279 -11.67 -14.39 -26.89
C GLY A 279 -11.47 -15.84 -26.49
N PHE A 280 -12.48 -16.68 -26.71
CA PHE A 280 -12.50 -18.07 -26.26
C PHE A 280 -13.33 -18.98 -27.17
N ASP A 281 -13.11 -20.29 -27.06
CA ASP A 281 -13.83 -21.30 -27.84
C ASP A 281 -15.17 -21.74 -27.21
N THR A 282 -15.87 -22.68 -27.86
CA THR A 282 -17.15 -23.21 -27.35
C THR A 282 -17.01 -24.02 -26.06
N HIS A 283 -15.80 -24.43 -25.70
CA HIS A 283 -15.49 -25.14 -24.46
C HIS A 283 -15.00 -24.21 -23.34
N GLY A 284 -14.97 -22.89 -23.58
CA GLY A 284 -14.52 -21.89 -22.62
C GLY A 284 -13.01 -21.83 -22.47
N VAL A 285 -12.22 -22.34 -23.43
CA VAL A 285 -10.76 -22.21 -23.44
C VAL A 285 -10.39 -20.88 -24.09
N ILE A 286 -9.53 -20.12 -23.42
CA ILE A 286 -9.09 -18.79 -23.86
C ILE A 286 -8.10 -18.92 -25.01
N ASN A 287 -8.34 -18.14 -26.06
CA ASN A 287 -7.41 -17.95 -27.17
C ASN A 287 -6.60 -16.66 -26.98
N ALA A 288 -7.27 -15.58 -26.56
CA ALA A 288 -6.63 -14.28 -26.39
C ALA A 288 -7.29 -13.41 -25.32
N ALA A 289 -6.51 -12.51 -24.74
CA ALA A 289 -7.01 -11.50 -23.80
C ALA A 289 -6.30 -10.15 -23.99
N GLU A 290 -7.07 -9.06 -23.95
CA GLU A 290 -6.56 -7.70 -23.85
C GLU A 290 -7.09 -7.06 -22.57
N LEU A 291 -6.19 -6.48 -21.76
CA LEU A 291 -6.54 -5.87 -20.50
C LEU A 291 -5.89 -4.49 -20.37
N THR A 292 -6.64 -3.52 -19.86
CA THR A 292 -6.13 -2.23 -19.41
C THR A 292 -6.44 -2.06 -17.93
N LEU A 293 -5.41 -2.01 -17.10
CA LEU A 293 -5.48 -1.85 -15.65
C LEU A 293 -5.19 -0.39 -15.29
N ILE A 294 -6.21 0.34 -14.87
CA ILE A 294 -6.13 1.76 -14.59
C ILE A 294 -6.04 1.96 -13.08
N GLY A 295 -4.85 2.24 -12.56
CA GLY A 295 -4.63 2.44 -11.12
C GLY A 295 -4.73 3.91 -10.71
N GLN A 296 -5.48 4.22 -9.65
CA GLN A 296 -5.50 5.55 -9.03
C GLN A 296 -4.29 5.71 -8.11
N CYS A 297 -3.31 6.51 -8.52
CA CYS A 297 -2.07 6.71 -7.78
C CYS A 297 -2.14 7.84 -6.74
N GLY A 298 -3.06 8.79 -6.91
CA GLY A 298 -3.06 10.02 -6.13
C GLY A 298 -2.19 11.10 -6.76
N HIS A 299 -1.75 12.07 -5.97
CA HIS A 299 -1.03 13.23 -6.50
C HIS A 299 0.41 12.90 -6.97
N SER A 300 1.08 11.98 -6.29
CA SER A 300 2.51 11.66 -6.48
C SER A 300 2.71 10.16 -6.76
N PRO A 301 3.94 9.72 -7.12
CA PRO A 301 4.19 8.31 -7.43
C PRO A 301 4.15 7.35 -6.23
N ASP A 302 4.75 7.70 -5.09
CA ASP A 302 5.08 6.76 -3.99
C ASP A 302 5.58 5.40 -4.58
N LEU A 303 4.89 4.29 -4.28
CA LEU A 303 5.20 2.94 -4.78
C LEU A 303 4.35 2.52 -5.99
N SER A 304 3.58 3.44 -6.58
CA SER A 304 2.60 3.17 -7.65
C SER A 304 3.19 2.47 -8.86
N ASP A 305 4.44 2.76 -9.19
CA ASP A 305 5.11 2.15 -10.35
C ASP A 305 5.17 0.62 -10.21
N ALA A 306 5.66 0.15 -9.07
CA ALA A 306 5.78 -1.27 -8.75
C ALA A 306 4.42 -1.93 -8.45
N ILE A 307 3.44 -1.17 -7.93
CA ILE A 307 2.10 -1.68 -7.61
C ILE A 307 1.30 -1.96 -8.89
N VAL A 308 1.30 -1.04 -9.85
CA VAL A 308 0.61 -1.26 -11.14
C VAL A 308 1.29 -2.38 -11.91
N ASP A 309 2.61 -2.43 -11.95
CA ASP A 309 3.35 -3.55 -12.56
C ASP A 309 2.99 -4.89 -11.89
N ARG A 310 2.89 -4.93 -10.56
CA ARG A 310 2.48 -6.17 -9.87
C ARG A 310 1.03 -6.54 -10.18
N ALA A 311 0.11 -5.59 -10.33
CA ALA A 311 -1.24 -5.89 -10.81
C ALA A 311 -1.21 -6.52 -12.20
N MET A 312 -0.36 -6.00 -13.10
CA MET A 312 -0.15 -6.56 -14.44
C MET A 312 0.43 -7.98 -14.38
N PHE A 313 1.43 -8.24 -13.53
CA PHE A 313 2.04 -9.57 -13.37
C PHE A 313 1.11 -10.65 -12.80
N HIS A 314 -0.06 -10.25 -12.30
CA HIS A 314 -1.03 -11.14 -11.67
C HIS A 314 -2.43 -11.06 -12.31
N SER A 315 -2.59 -10.33 -13.42
CA SER A 315 -3.85 -10.29 -14.17
C SER A 315 -4.12 -11.54 -15.00
N ASP A 316 -3.15 -12.46 -15.03
CA ASP A 316 -3.28 -13.85 -15.46
C ASP A 316 -3.82 -14.75 -14.34
N ASN A 317 -3.66 -14.37 -13.07
CA ASN A 317 -3.83 -15.24 -11.91
C ASN A 317 -3.22 -16.64 -12.17
N ALA A 318 -4.01 -17.70 -12.15
CA ALA A 318 -3.56 -19.07 -12.38
C ALA A 318 -3.77 -19.54 -13.84
N TYR A 319 -4.19 -18.66 -14.73
CA TYR A 319 -4.67 -18.99 -16.07
C TYR A 319 -3.65 -18.64 -17.15
N TYR A 320 -3.59 -19.48 -18.17
CA TYR A 320 -2.74 -19.28 -19.33
C TYR A 320 -3.51 -18.55 -20.43
N TYR A 321 -3.04 -17.37 -20.82
CA TYR A 321 -3.55 -16.61 -21.97
C TYR A 321 -2.61 -16.76 -23.17
N PRO A 322 -2.97 -17.49 -24.24
CA PRO A 322 -2.03 -17.76 -25.34
C PRO A 322 -1.48 -16.48 -25.98
N ASP A 323 -2.36 -15.64 -26.52
CA ASP A 323 -2.05 -14.30 -27.03
C ASP A 323 -2.59 -13.24 -26.06
N VAL A 324 -1.74 -12.34 -25.58
CA VAL A 324 -2.13 -11.39 -24.54
C VAL A 324 -1.45 -10.03 -24.70
N THR A 325 -2.23 -8.97 -24.49
CA THR A 325 -1.72 -7.61 -24.26
C THR A 325 -2.28 -7.09 -22.93
N ILE A 326 -1.40 -6.63 -22.03
CA ILE A 326 -1.79 -6.03 -20.76
C ILE A 326 -1.16 -4.65 -20.67
N GLU A 327 -1.97 -3.63 -20.47
CA GLU A 327 -1.55 -2.25 -20.27
C GLU A 327 -1.84 -1.81 -18.83
N GLY A 328 -0.89 -1.13 -18.19
CA GLY A 328 -1.04 -0.53 -16.88
C GLY A 328 -0.93 1.00 -16.96
N LEU A 329 -1.99 1.69 -16.52
CA LEU A 329 -2.03 3.15 -16.44
C LEU A 329 -1.90 3.61 -14.99
N ARG A 330 -1.04 4.60 -14.74
CA ARG A 330 -0.67 5.09 -13.41
C ARG A 330 -1.25 6.49 -13.19
N CYS A 331 -2.56 6.56 -13.01
CA CYS A 331 -3.32 7.81 -13.09
C CYS A 331 -3.10 8.73 -11.89
N LYS A 332 -2.80 10.00 -12.18
CA LYS A 332 -2.75 11.10 -11.22
C LYS A 332 -4.18 11.57 -10.91
N THR A 333 -4.48 11.68 -9.63
CA THR A 333 -5.75 12.24 -9.12
C THR A 333 -5.48 13.20 -7.98
N ASN A 334 -6.40 14.13 -7.71
CA ASN A 334 -6.31 15.06 -6.58
C ASN A 334 -6.72 14.39 -5.25
N THR A 335 -6.04 13.30 -4.91
CA THR A 335 -6.16 12.54 -3.66
C THR A 335 -4.77 12.32 -3.09
N VAL A 336 -4.70 11.98 -1.79
CA VAL A 336 -3.44 11.54 -1.17
C VAL A 336 -2.79 10.44 -2.01
N SER A 337 -1.46 10.43 -2.05
CA SER A 337 -0.69 9.41 -2.77
C SER A 337 -0.99 8.04 -2.19
N ASN A 338 -1.46 7.11 -3.02
CA ASN A 338 -1.72 5.74 -2.59
C ASN A 338 -0.39 4.98 -2.47
N THR A 339 -0.35 4.03 -1.54
CA THR A 339 0.87 3.31 -1.18
C THR A 339 0.67 1.79 -1.15
N ALA A 340 1.68 1.08 -0.67
CA ALA A 340 1.64 -0.35 -0.45
C ALA A 340 0.45 -0.76 0.44
N PHE A 341 -0.29 -1.78 0.03
CA PHE A 341 -1.18 -2.55 0.90
C PHE A 341 -0.91 -4.02 0.64
N ARG A 342 -0.95 -4.90 1.65
CA ARG A 342 -0.90 -6.36 1.52
C ARG A 342 -1.52 -6.90 0.21
N GLY A 343 -0.69 -7.56 -0.58
CA GLY A 343 -1.00 -8.03 -1.94
C GLY A 343 -0.41 -7.14 -3.05
N PHE A 344 -0.26 -5.84 -2.79
CA PHE A 344 0.54 -4.89 -3.57
C PHE A 344 0.13 -4.85 -5.06
N GLY A 345 -1.14 -4.56 -5.36
CA GLY A 345 -1.68 -4.57 -6.73
C GLY A 345 -2.11 -5.95 -7.23
N GLY A 346 -1.50 -7.03 -6.73
CA GLY A 346 -1.85 -8.41 -7.08
C GLY A 346 -3.35 -8.73 -6.95
N PRO A 347 -4.01 -8.42 -5.81
CA PRO A 347 -5.46 -8.61 -5.66
C PRO A 347 -6.27 -7.91 -6.75
N GLN A 348 -5.91 -6.69 -7.12
CA GLN A 348 -6.63 -5.93 -8.15
C GLN A 348 -6.49 -6.54 -9.54
N GLY A 349 -5.29 -7.04 -9.89
CA GLY A 349 -5.07 -7.79 -11.13
C GLY A 349 -5.82 -9.13 -11.16
N MET A 350 -5.72 -9.92 -10.09
CA MET A 350 -6.34 -11.26 -10.01
C MET A 350 -7.86 -11.20 -10.03
N LEU A 351 -8.48 -10.16 -9.47
CA LEU A 351 -9.92 -9.98 -9.55
C LEU A 351 -10.39 -9.87 -11.00
N ALA A 352 -9.67 -9.17 -11.89
CA ALA A 352 -10.02 -9.13 -13.31
C ALA A 352 -9.96 -10.52 -13.95
N ALA A 353 -8.92 -11.30 -13.64
CA ALA A 353 -8.79 -12.68 -14.13
C ALA A 353 -9.98 -13.55 -13.70
N GLU A 354 -10.40 -13.46 -12.44
CA GLU A 354 -11.56 -14.21 -11.94
C GLU A 354 -12.88 -13.76 -12.56
N THR A 355 -13.07 -12.46 -12.76
CA THR A 355 -14.25 -11.93 -13.47
C THR A 355 -14.31 -12.46 -14.89
N ILE A 356 -13.19 -12.45 -15.62
CA ILE A 356 -13.09 -13.03 -16.97
C ILE A 356 -13.50 -14.51 -16.96
N MET A 357 -13.05 -15.30 -15.99
CA MET A 357 -13.42 -16.72 -15.91
C MET A 357 -14.93 -16.91 -15.70
N ASP A 358 -15.55 -16.08 -14.86
CA ASP A 358 -16.99 -16.16 -14.62
C ASP A 358 -17.80 -15.71 -15.84
N GLU A 359 -17.38 -14.64 -16.53
CA GLU A 359 -18.00 -14.19 -17.79
C GLU A 359 -17.97 -15.28 -18.88
N ILE A 360 -16.83 -15.98 -19.02
CA ILE A 360 -16.72 -17.13 -19.94
C ILE A 360 -17.68 -18.24 -19.51
N ALA A 361 -17.78 -18.53 -18.21
CA ALA A 361 -18.68 -19.55 -17.69
C ALA A 361 -20.16 -19.20 -17.96
N TYR A 362 -20.55 -17.93 -17.80
CA TYR A 362 -21.91 -17.47 -18.13
C TYR A 362 -22.20 -17.54 -19.62
N ALA A 363 -21.27 -17.10 -20.46
CA ALA A 363 -21.43 -17.13 -21.91
C ALA A 363 -21.52 -18.57 -22.45
N THR A 364 -20.82 -19.52 -21.84
CA THR A 364 -20.80 -20.93 -22.26
C THR A 364 -21.81 -21.82 -21.51
N GLN A 365 -22.38 -21.33 -20.40
CA GLN A 365 -23.23 -22.11 -19.48
C GLN A 365 -22.50 -23.33 -18.88
N ILE A 366 -21.16 -23.26 -18.80
CA ILE A 366 -20.31 -24.30 -18.22
C ILE A 366 -20.14 -24.01 -16.73
N ASP A 367 -19.83 -25.04 -15.93
CA ASP A 367 -19.47 -24.83 -14.54
C ASP A 367 -18.26 -23.88 -14.43
N PRO A 368 -18.36 -22.78 -13.64
CA PRO A 368 -17.24 -21.86 -13.46
C PRO A 368 -15.96 -22.53 -12.93
N LEU A 369 -16.04 -23.59 -12.14
CA LEU A 369 -14.85 -24.33 -11.72
C LEU A 369 -14.20 -25.09 -12.89
N GLU A 370 -15.02 -25.67 -13.77
CA GLU A 370 -14.52 -26.38 -14.96
C GLU A 370 -13.86 -25.43 -15.96
N VAL A 371 -14.43 -24.24 -16.17
CA VAL A 371 -13.80 -23.19 -17.00
C VAL A 371 -12.44 -22.81 -16.43
N ARG A 372 -12.34 -22.60 -15.11
CA ARG A 372 -11.07 -22.31 -14.45
C ARG A 372 -10.04 -23.42 -14.70
N LYS A 373 -10.41 -24.68 -14.44
CA LYS A 373 -9.52 -25.85 -14.64
C LYS A 373 -9.00 -25.97 -16.06
N ARG A 374 -9.84 -25.72 -17.07
CA ARG A 374 -9.45 -25.74 -18.49
C ARG A 374 -8.44 -24.66 -18.85
N ASN A 375 -8.48 -23.54 -18.14
CA ASN A 375 -7.63 -22.38 -18.42
C ASN A 375 -6.34 -22.31 -17.61
N LEU A 376 -6.11 -23.22 -16.66
CA LEU A 376 -4.90 -23.22 -15.84
C LEU A 376 -3.60 -23.28 -16.65
N TYR A 377 -2.51 -22.75 -16.08
CA TYR A 377 -1.16 -23.13 -16.49
C TYR A 377 -0.98 -24.65 -16.43
N GLY A 378 -0.14 -25.22 -17.31
CA GLY A 378 0.13 -26.65 -17.31
C GLY A 378 1.01 -27.17 -18.44
N GLY A 379 1.53 -28.38 -18.26
CA GLY A 379 2.33 -29.09 -19.25
C GLY A 379 3.57 -28.33 -19.73
N ASP A 380 4.10 -28.74 -20.88
CA ASP A 380 5.29 -28.13 -21.48
C ASP A 380 4.99 -26.88 -22.32
N THR A 381 3.72 -26.70 -22.74
CA THR A 381 3.32 -25.67 -23.71
C THR A 381 2.53 -24.50 -23.10
N ARG A 382 1.97 -24.63 -21.89
CA ARG A 382 1.20 -23.58 -21.21
C ARG A 382 1.86 -23.19 -19.90
N ASN A 383 3.15 -22.86 -19.94
CA ASN A 383 3.98 -22.68 -18.75
C ASN A 383 4.79 -21.38 -18.74
N GLU A 384 4.49 -20.43 -19.62
CA GLU A 384 5.14 -19.12 -19.62
C GLU A 384 4.11 -18.04 -19.26
N THR A 385 4.47 -17.09 -18.40
CA THR A 385 3.60 -15.98 -18.02
C THR A 385 3.56 -14.88 -19.09
N PRO A 386 2.61 -13.92 -19.04
CA PRO A 386 2.59 -12.78 -19.97
C PRO A 386 3.87 -11.93 -20.02
N TYR A 387 4.71 -12.03 -18.99
CA TYR A 387 5.99 -11.32 -18.84
C TYR A 387 7.21 -12.24 -19.08
N GLY A 388 7.01 -13.40 -19.71
CA GLY A 388 8.09 -14.28 -20.15
C GLY A 388 8.74 -15.12 -19.04
N GLN A 389 8.16 -15.18 -17.84
CA GLN A 389 8.68 -16.04 -16.79
C GLN A 389 8.10 -17.45 -16.95
N ARG A 390 8.97 -18.47 -16.97
CA ARG A 390 8.52 -19.85 -16.94
C ARG A 390 8.01 -20.27 -15.56
N VAL A 391 6.80 -20.80 -15.50
CA VAL A 391 6.20 -21.47 -14.35
C VAL A 391 6.71 -22.91 -14.30
N THR A 392 7.72 -23.16 -13.47
CA THR A 392 8.39 -24.48 -13.41
C THR A 392 7.73 -25.46 -12.44
N THR A 393 7.20 -24.96 -11.32
CA THR A 393 6.47 -25.75 -10.32
C THR A 393 5.07 -25.18 -10.17
N PHE A 394 4.06 -25.96 -10.56
CA PHE A 394 2.67 -25.51 -10.55
C PHE A 394 1.77 -26.58 -9.92
N THR A 395 1.44 -26.40 -8.64
CA THR A 395 0.66 -27.35 -7.83
C THR A 395 -0.84 -27.02 -7.72
N VAL A 396 -1.27 -25.94 -8.38
CA VAL A 396 -2.65 -25.45 -8.32
C VAL A 396 -3.68 -26.50 -8.77
N PRO A 397 -3.48 -27.27 -9.87
CA PRO A 397 -4.43 -28.30 -10.27
C PRO A 397 -4.68 -29.33 -9.16
N GLN A 398 -3.61 -29.84 -8.54
CA GLN A 398 -3.71 -30.83 -7.46
C GLN A 398 -4.39 -30.25 -6.21
N MET A 399 -4.12 -28.98 -5.89
CA MET A 399 -4.79 -28.28 -4.78
C MET A 399 -6.28 -28.09 -5.06
N LEU A 400 -6.67 -27.71 -6.28
CA LEU A 400 -8.07 -27.57 -6.66
C LEU A 400 -8.81 -28.91 -6.61
N ASP A 401 -8.23 -29.98 -7.15
CA ASP A 401 -8.85 -31.31 -7.12
C ASP A 401 -9.05 -31.80 -5.68
N SER A 402 -8.04 -31.61 -4.83
CA SER A 402 -8.11 -31.98 -3.42
C SER A 402 -9.20 -31.18 -2.68
N LEU A 403 -9.24 -29.86 -2.90
CA LEU A 403 -10.22 -28.98 -2.27
C LEU A 403 -11.64 -29.22 -2.77
N GLU A 404 -11.82 -29.44 -4.08
CA GLU A 404 -13.12 -29.74 -4.67
C GLU A 404 -13.74 -31.00 -4.03
N ALA A 405 -12.93 -32.05 -3.88
CA ALA A 405 -13.33 -33.28 -3.22
C ALA A 405 -13.60 -33.06 -1.72
N SER A 406 -12.64 -32.48 -0.98
CA SER A 406 -12.73 -32.35 0.48
C SER A 406 -13.84 -31.41 0.93
N CYS A 407 -14.18 -30.40 0.11
CA CYS A 407 -15.26 -29.45 0.41
C CYS A 407 -16.61 -29.86 -0.20
N GLU A 408 -16.71 -31.04 -0.84
CA GLU A 408 -17.88 -31.56 -1.54
C GLU A 408 -18.50 -30.55 -2.54
N TYR A 409 -17.66 -29.85 -3.32
CA TYR A 409 -18.06 -28.72 -4.16
C TYR A 409 -19.28 -29.04 -5.04
N GLN A 410 -19.22 -30.15 -5.81
CA GLN A 410 -20.28 -30.52 -6.75
C GLN A 410 -21.62 -30.78 -6.06
N LYS A 411 -21.60 -31.51 -4.95
CA LYS A 411 -22.79 -31.79 -4.14
C LYS A 411 -23.39 -30.51 -3.56
N ARG A 412 -22.55 -29.62 -3.01
CA ARG A 412 -23.00 -28.32 -2.48
C ARG A 412 -23.53 -27.41 -3.57
N ARG A 413 -22.97 -27.45 -4.77
CA ARG A 413 -23.44 -26.68 -5.92
C ARG A 413 -24.84 -27.10 -6.35
N ILE A 414 -25.13 -28.40 -6.40
CA ILE A 414 -26.49 -28.92 -6.65
C ILE A 414 -27.46 -28.42 -5.57
N SER A 415 -27.07 -28.56 -4.29
CA SER A 415 -27.90 -28.09 -3.16
C SER A 415 -28.17 -26.58 -3.20
N VAL A 416 -27.18 -25.77 -3.57
CA VAL A 416 -27.32 -24.31 -3.75
C VAL A 416 -28.33 -24.00 -4.86
N ARG A 417 -28.26 -24.69 -6.00
CA ARG A 417 -29.21 -24.51 -7.10
C ARG A 417 -30.64 -24.89 -6.71
N GLN A 418 -30.82 -26.02 -6.02
CA GLN A 418 -32.12 -26.43 -5.51
C GLN A 418 -32.68 -25.37 -4.54
N PHE A 419 -31.89 -24.94 -3.56
CA PHE A 419 -32.27 -23.88 -2.63
C PHE A 419 -32.69 -22.60 -3.37
N ASN A 420 -31.93 -22.18 -4.38
CA ASN A 420 -32.22 -20.98 -5.16
C ASN A 420 -33.49 -21.12 -6.02
N ASN A 421 -33.87 -22.32 -6.46
CA ASN A 421 -35.11 -22.54 -7.19
C ASN A 421 -36.35 -22.48 -6.26
N GLU A 422 -36.20 -22.93 -5.02
CA GLU A 422 -37.27 -22.96 -4.01
C GLU A 422 -37.44 -21.62 -3.28
N ASN A 423 -36.43 -20.75 -3.28
CA ASN A 423 -36.44 -19.49 -2.53
C ASN A 423 -36.34 -18.29 -3.47
N GLN A 424 -37.36 -17.44 -3.51
CA GLN A 424 -37.37 -16.25 -4.37
C GLN A 424 -36.57 -15.08 -3.81
N VAL A 425 -36.53 -14.91 -2.48
CA VAL A 425 -35.94 -13.74 -1.81
C VAL A 425 -34.47 -13.95 -1.45
N ILE A 426 -34.15 -15.07 -0.81
CA ILE A 426 -32.79 -15.38 -0.36
C ILE A 426 -32.15 -16.33 -1.37
N LYS A 427 -30.98 -15.96 -1.85
CA LYS A 427 -30.15 -16.80 -2.73
C LYS A 427 -28.82 -17.13 -2.05
N LYS A 428 -28.26 -18.28 -2.41
CA LYS A 428 -26.92 -18.73 -2.01
C LYS A 428 -25.99 -18.71 -3.22
N GLY A 429 -24.71 -18.43 -2.96
CA GLY A 429 -23.61 -18.51 -3.93
C GLY A 429 -22.52 -19.43 -3.42
N LEU A 430 -21.75 -20.02 -4.34
CA LEU A 430 -20.60 -20.85 -4.04
C LEU A 430 -19.54 -20.65 -5.13
N ALA A 431 -18.30 -20.38 -4.73
CA ALA A 431 -17.16 -20.23 -5.62
C ALA A 431 -15.94 -20.97 -5.05
N LEU A 432 -15.10 -21.47 -5.94
CA LEU A 432 -13.78 -22.03 -5.64
C LEU A 432 -12.80 -21.44 -6.66
N THR A 433 -11.84 -20.65 -6.20
CA THR A 433 -10.92 -19.90 -7.06
C THR A 433 -9.46 -20.23 -6.73
N PRO A 434 -8.58 -20.39 -7.73
CA PRO A 434 -7.15 -20.56 -7.52
C PRO A 434 -6.47 -19.21 -7.25
N VAL A 435 -5.24 -19.28 -6.72
CA VAL A 435 -4.32 -18.13 -6.64
C VAL A 435 -2.92 -18.57 -7.04
N LYS A 436 -2.31 -17.86 -7.98
CA LYS A 436 -0.85 -17.87 -8.20
C LYS A 436 -0.30 -16.49 -7.82
N PHE A 437 0.65 -16.45 -6.88
CA PHE A 437 1.26 -15.21 -6.43
C PHE A 437 2.79 -15.27 -6.53
N GLY A 438 3.37 -14.31 -7.24
CA GLY A 438 4.82 -14.18 -7.41
C GLY A 438 5.49 -13.64 -6.14
N ILE A 439 6.48 -14.35 -5.63
CA ILE A 439 7.29 -13.98 -4.46
C ILE A 439 8.60 -13.34 -4.94
N SER A 440 9.08 -12.36 -4.16
CA SER A 440 10.20 -11.42 -4.41
C SER A 440 9.72 -9.99 -4.66
N PHE A 441 10.56 -9.02 -4.31
CA PHE A 441 10.41 -7.64 -4.75
C PHE A 441 10.60 -7.57 -6.27
N THR A 442 9.76 -6.78 -6.95
CA THR A 442 9.90 -6.50 -8.39
C THR A 442 11.21 -5.77 -8.70
N VAL A 443 11.71 -5.02 -7.73
CA VAL A 443 13.03 -4.37 -7.77
C VAL A 443 14.08 -5.33 -7.22
N LYS A 444 14.93 -5.85 -8.12
CA LYS A 444 15.86 -6.96 -7.82
C LYS A 444 16.76 -6.72 -6.61
N HIS A 445 17.34 -5.53 -6.47
CA HIS A 445 18.28 -5.25 -5.38
C HIS A 445 17.63 -5.23 -4.00
N LEU A 446 16.30 -5.10 -3.86
CA LEU A 446 15.63 -5.20 -2.56
C LEU A 446 15.55 -6.64 -2.03
N ASN A 447 15.85 -7.64 -2.86
CA ASN A 447 15.87 -9.05 -2.45
C ASN A 447 17.19 -9.41 -1.74
N GLN A 448 17.47 -8.71 -0.65
CA GLN A 448 18.63 -8.92 0.21
C GLN A 448 18.23 -8.78 1.68
N GLY A 449 19.02 -9.37 2.58
CA GLY A 449 18.80 -9.28 4.01
C GLY A 449 20.10 -9.49 4.77
N ALA A 450 20.21 -8.87 5.95
CA ALA A 450 21.37 -8.98 6.82
C ALA A 450 20.93 -9.29 8.26
N ALA A 451 21.82 -9.93 9.00
CA ALA A 451 21.66 -10.23 10.42
C ALA A 451 22.98 -10.07 11.18
N LEU A 452 22.88 -9.66 12.44
CA LEU A 452 23.98 -9.59 13.39
C LEU A 452 23.68 -10.53 14.56
N ILE A 453 24.65 -11.40 14.88
CA ILE A 453 24.56 -12.35 15.99
C ILE A 453 25.69 -12.06 16.96
N GLN A 454 25.36 -11.90 18.24
CA GLN A 454 26.31 -11.72 19.33
C GLN A 454 26.21 -12.92 20.29
N LEU A 455 27.36 -13.50 20.61
CA LEU A 455 27.49 -14.59 21.59
C LEU A 455 28.17 -14.03 22.84
N TYR A 456 27.46 -14.08 23.96
CA TYR A 456 27.98 -13.61 25.24
C TYR A 456 28.74 -14.73 25.97
N SER A 457 29.58 -14.34 26.93
CA SER A 457 30.42 -15.27 27.69
C SER A 457 29.65 -16.25 28.58
N ASP A 458 28.37 -15.97 28.87
CA ASP A 458 27.46 -16.86 29.57
C ASP A 458 26.76 -17.87 28.64
N GLY A 459 27.04 -17.81 27.33
CA GLY A 459 26.43 -18.65 26.30
C GLY A 459 25.10 -18.12 25.76
N SER A 460 24.60 -16.99 26.25
CA SER A 460 23.39 -16.36 25.69
C SER A 460 23.67 -15.76 24.31
N VAL A 461 22.61 -15.70 23.48
CA VAL A 461 22.67 -15.23 22.10
C VAL A 461 21.73 -14.06 21.92
N GLN A 462 22.24 -12.96 21.34
CA GLN A 462 21.42 -11.85 20.85
C GLN A 462 21.46 -11.82 19.33
N LEU A 463 20.28 -11.73 18.73
CA LEU A 463 20.10 -11.71 17.28
C LEU A 463 19.36 -10.42 16.88
N ASN A 464 19.89 -9.74 15.88
CA ASN A 464 19.25 -8.62 15.20
C ASN A 464 19.25 -8.89 13.70
N HIS A 465 18.20 -8.50 12.99
CA HIS A 465 18.14 -8.56 11.53
C HIS A 465 17.34 -7.37 10.99
N GLY A 466 17.46 -7.08 9.70
CA GLY A 466 16.78 -5.95 9.05
C GLY A 466 15.26 -6.08 8.89
N GLY A 467 14.64 -7.12 9.46
CA GLY A 467 13.20 -7.35 9.39
C GLY A 467 12.50 -6.80 10.63
N THR A 468 11.26 -6.36 10.48
CA THR A 468 10.47 -5.74 11.56
C THR A 468 9.22 -6.58 11.88
N GLU A 469 8.89 -6.69 13.16
CA GLU A 469 7.70 -7.41 13.66
C GLU A 469 6.46 -6.51 13.59
N MET A 470 5.32 -7.01 13.09
CA MET A 470 4.18 -6.16 12.73
C MET A 470 2.78 -6.73 12.95
#